data_AF-A0A2S3QCK6-F1
#
_entry.id   AF-A0A2S3QCK6-F1
#
_cell.length_a   1.000
_cell.length_b   1.000
_cell.length_c   1.000
_cell.angle_alpha   90.00
_cell.angle_beta   90.00
_cell.angle_gamma   90.00
#
_symmetry.space_group_name_H-M   'P 1'
#
loop_
_entity.id
_entity.type
_entity.pdbx_description
1 polymer ?
#
loop_
_entity_poly.entity_id
_entity_poly.type
_entity_poly.pdbx_seq_one_letter_code
_entity_poly.pdbx_strand_id
1 'polypeptide(L)'
;MKRPISVFLLLMFAVLQIYVAKVPASHQVQTSSWMMVSAQPGGLVEQNGQFYLVTPELAMTIHATGIHITTDSPTPLAWEDVPEPSGAGVWRVGVSAGHALLGIGGKLYPAPNGTSALWIDGGSQQLYFTQPVVSAMHMAARGLQTSHQVVWASDAESAAILGQAAQGSGIYVWTRDHHLSPAIIPESPHDIINFGVTRDQSVIAALSNGTVLWQGHGLVKLPRLSELRVSRHHATALGQSGQQVVLWHRGQVFHYPLPAQVKWVGVPRFSPKGDMAATLGQSHQGVWHLLLYGPHRALNIRMPFSSVSDYHLLGFVGEHWVLVTVPQGPHHGTYAWWINDAS
;
A
#
# COMPACT_ATOMS: atom_id res chain seq x y z
N MET A 1 66.39 0.61 22.38
CA MET A 1 64.97 0.95 22.63
C MET A 1 64.39 1.62 21.38
N LYS A 2 63.67 0.88 20.53
CA LYS A 2 62.98 1.39 19.33
C LYS A 2 61.74 0.52 19.04
N ARG A 3 60.65 0.67 19.80
CA ARG A 3 59.37 -0.03 19.54
C ARG A 3 58.05 0.75 19.84
N PRO A 4 57.97 2.10 19.89
CA PRO A 4 56.66 2.76 19.95
C PRO A 4 55.98 2.86 18.56
N ILE A 5 56.76 2.98 17.49
CA ILE A 5 56.23 3.20 16.12
C ILE A 5 55.54 1.95 15.57
N SER A 6 56.04 0.75 15.89
CA SER A 6 55.45 -0.51 15.42
C SER A 6 54.09 -0.79 16.03
N VAL A 7 53.89 -0.47 17.32
CA VAL A 7 52.59 -0.65 17.99
C VAL A 7 51.57 0.35 17.44
N PHE A 8 51.99 1.60 17.23
CA PHE A 8 51.11 2.62 16.66
C PHE A 8 50.68 2.28 15.23
N LEU A 9 51.60 1.79 14.38
CA LEU A 9 51.26 1.31 13.04
C LEU A 9 50.35 0.09 13.06
N LEU A 10 50.50 -0.82 14.02
CA LEU A 10 49.65 -2.00 14.16
C LEU A 10 48.23 -1.62 14.62
N LEU A 11 48.12 -0.66 15.55
CA LEU A 11 46.84 -0.08 15.97
C LEU A 11 46.16 0.65 14.83
N MET A 12 46.93 1.45 14.06
CA MET A 12 46.37 2.18 12.93
C MET A 12 45.97 1.22 11.79
N PHE A 13 46.70 0.13 11.58
CA PHE A 13 46.34 -0.93 10.64
C PHE A 13 45.09 -1.70 11.09
N ALA A 14 44.92 -1.96 12.39
CA ALA A 14 43.72 -2.58 12.95
C ALA A 14 42.49 -1.67 12.81
N VAL A 15 42.63 -0.36 13.09
CA VAL A 15 41.56 0.63 12.88
C VAL A 15 41.22 0.73 11.39
N LEU A 16 42.22 0.74 10.51
CA LEU A 16 42.00 0.75 9.06
C LEU A 16 41.32 -0.55 8.60
N GLN A 17 41.69 -1.71 9.13
CA GLN A 17 41.05 -3.00 8.85
C GLN A 17 39.60 -3.01 9.34
N ILE A 18 39.29 -2.44 10.51
CA ILE A 18 37.90 -2.33 11.00
C ILE A 18 37.09 -1.34 10.14
N TYR A 19 37.69 -0.25 9.67
CA TYR A 19 37.03 0.75 8.83
C TYR A 19 36.87 0.29 7.37
N VAL A 20 37.81 -0.51 6.86
CA VAL A 20 37.84 -1.03 5.47
C VAL A 20 37.24 -2.43 5.36
N ALA A 21 37.10 -3.17 6.46
CA ALA A 21 36.19 -4.32 6.58
C ALA A 21 34.77 -3.78 6.47
N LYS A 22 34.40 -3.51 5.21
CA LYS A 22 33.05 -3.36 4.73
C LYS A 22 32.16 -4.29 5.54
N VAL A 23 31.22 -3.70 6.27
CA VAL A 23 29.97 -4.37 6.63
C VAL A 23 29.57 -5.18 5.40
N PRO A 24 29.39 -6.50 5.53
CA PRO A 24 29.29 -7.38 4.38
C PRO A 24 28.22 -6.85 3.44
N ALA A 25 28.54 -6.77 2.15
CA ALA A 25 27.66 -6.22 1.11
C ALA A 25 26.31 -6.98 1.01
N SER A 26 26.17 -8.10 1.71
CA SER A 26 24.90 -8.80 1.95
C SER A 26 23.92 -8.05 2.87
N HIS A 27 24.30 -6.92 3.47
CA HIS A 27 23.43 -6.07 4.28
C HIS A 27 23.09 -4.73 3.63
N GLN A 28 23.40 -4.54 2.34
CA GLN A 28 22.84 -3.41 1.60
C GLN A 28 21.35 -3.66 1.34
N VAL A 29 20.52 -3.20 2.28
CA VAL A 29 19.07 -3.09 2.13
C VAL A 29 18.80 -2.14 0.96
N GLN A 30 18.53 -2.70 -0.22
CA GLN A 30 18.35 -1.93 -1.47
C GLN A 30 17.06 -1.10 -1.52
N THR A 31 16.15 -1.24 -0.57
CA THR A 31 14.92 -0.44 -0.49
C THR A 31 14.54 -0.21 0.96
N SER A 32 14.71 1.02 1.45
CA SER A 32 14.10 1.45 2.72
C SER A 32 12.74 2.08 2.43
N SER A 33 11.72 1.67 3.17
CA SER A 33 10.39 2.28 3.15
C SER A 33 9.98 2.51 4.59
N TRP A 34 9.51 3.73 4.88
CA TRP A 34 9.27 4.22 6.24
C TRP A 34 7.82 4.66 6.36
N MET A 35 7.20 4.41 7.50
CA MET A 35 5.86 4.94 7.76
C MET A 35 5.67 5.21 9.25
N MET A 36 5.17 6.41 9.56
CA MET A 36 4.61 6.71 10.87
C MET A 36 3.16 6.24 10.91
N VAL A 37 2.78 5.61 12.01
CA VAL A 37 1.41 5.33 12.36
C VAL A 37 1.06 6.22 13.56
N SER A 38 0.21 7.23 13.32
CA SER A 38 -0.27 8.17 14.34
C SER A 38 -1.80 8.10 14.40
N ALA A 39 -2.35 8.39 15.58
CA ALA A 39 -3.78 8.64 15.77
C ALA A 39 -4.25 9.94 15.08
N GLN A 40 -3.32 10.80 14.66
CA GLN A 40 -3.57 12.04 13.92
C GLN A 40 -3.03 11.94 12.48
N PRO A 41 -3.73 12.49 11.48
CA PRO A 41 -3.29 12.46 10.09
C PRO A 41 -1.97 13.23 9.94
N GLY A 42 -0.89 12.53 9.60
CA GLY A 42 0.43 13.12 9.36
C GLY A 42 1.01 12.70 8.02
N GLY A 43 1.88 13.54 7.46
CA GLY A 43 2.61 13.28 6.22
C GLY A 43 4.10 13.14 6.46
N LEU A 44 4.73 12.16 5.81
CA LEU A 44 6.17 12.12 5.63
C LEU A 44 6.51 12.92 4.38
N VAL A 45 7.29 13.98 4.53
CA VAL A 45 7.70 14.87 3.44
C VAL A 45 9.21 14.78 3.30
N GLU A 46 9.71 14.51 2.10
CA GLU A 46 11.13 14.62 1.81
C GLU A 46 11.42 16.00 1.22
N GLN A 47 12.38 16.72 1.80
CA GLN A 47 12.86 17.99 1.27
C GLN A 47 14.38 18.05 1.42
N ASN A 48 15.10 18.30 0.32
CA ASN A 48 16.56 18.42 0.29
C ASN A 48 17.31 17.20 0.89
N GLY A 49 16.79 15.99 0.70
CA GLY A 49 17.37 14.75 1.24
C GLY A 49 17.19 14.56 2.75
N GLN A 50 16.34 15.37 3.38
CA GLN A 50 15.91 15.23 4.78
C GLN A 50 14.45 14.81 4.82
N PHE A 51 14.11 13.91 5.75
CA PHE A 51 12.73 13.48 5.96
C PHE A 51 12.11 14.31 7.09
N TYR A 52 10.94 14.85 6.84
CA TYR A 52 10.16 15.59 7.81
C TYR A 52 8.88 14.83 8.07
N LEU A 53 8.57 14.61 9.33
CA LEU A 53 7.26 14.17 9.73
C LEU A 53 6.46 15.38 10.17
N VAL A 54 5.34 15.64 9.50
CA VAL A 54 4.45 16.76 9.77
C VAL A 54 3.09 16.21 10.16
N THR A 55 2.64 16.55 11.37
CA THR A 55 1.31 16.30 11.91
C THR A 55 0.67 17.66 12.28
N PRO A 56 -0.64 17.74 12.57
CA PRO A 56 -1.29 18.98 12.98
C PRO A 56 -0.65 19.63 14.22
N GLU A 57 -0.05 18.84 15.10
CA GLU A 57 0.49 19.29 16.38
C GLU A 57 2.02 19.30 16.44
N LEU A 58 2.70 18.66 15.48
CA LEU A 58 4.14 18.44 15.53
C LEU A 58 4.77 18.35 14.14
N ALA A 59 5.87 19.08 13.96
CA ALA A 59 6.81 18.87 12.86
C ALA A 59 8.14 18.39 13.45
N MET A 60 8.64 17.23 13.00
CA MET A 60 9.95 16.71 13.41
C MET A 60 10.81 16.37 12.20
N THR A 61 12.09 16.71 12.30
CA THR A 61 13.11 16.20 11.36
C THR A 61 13.47 14.78 11.74
N ILE A 62 13.51 13.90 10.75
CA ILE A 62 13.90 12.50 10.86
C ILE A 62 15.24 12.34 10.12
N HIS A 63 16.29 12.05 10.87
CA HIS A 63 17.61 11.73 10.32
C HIS A 63 17.76 10.22 10.23
N ALA A 64 17.89 9.66 9.03
CA ALA A 64 18.08 8.22 8.81
C ALA A 64 19.46 7.92 8.21
N THR A 65 20.28 7.12 8.88
CA THR A 65 21.62 6.71 8.43
C THR A 65 21.65 5.31 7.80
N GLY A 66 20.49 4.77 7.43
CA GLY A 66 20.32 3.39 6.93
C GLY A 66 20.40 2.31 8.02
N ILE A 67 20.92 2.65 9.21
CA ILE A 67 21.01 1.77 10.38
C ILE A 67 20.34 2.43 11.60
N HIS A 68 20.43 3.76 11.75
CA HIS A 68 19.82 4.50 12.85
C HIS A 68 18.87 5.59 12.36
N ILE A 69 17.82 5.84 13.14
CA ILE A 69 16.97 7.01 13.00
C ILE A 69 17.10 7.86 14.28
N THR A 70 17.33 9.15 14.12
CA THR A 70 17.30 10.13 15.22
C THR A 70 16.33 11.25 14.87
N THR A 71 15.74 11.88 15.88
CA THR A 71 14.85 13.04 15.70
C THR A 71 15.33 14.22 16.52
N ASP A 72 15.13 15.43 16.00
CA ASP A 72 15.44 16.67 16.72
C ASP A 72 14.33 17.10 17.69
N SER A 73 13.35 16.23 17.96
CA SER A 73 12.22 16.50 18.86
C SER A 73 12.64 16.45 20.33
N PRO A 74 12.12 17.35 21.20
CA PRO A 74 12.34 17.30 22.64
C PRO A 74 11.69 16.06 23.31
N THR A 75 10.79 15.36 22.60
CA THR A 75 10.26 14.07 23.02
C THR A 75 11.11 12.97 22.37
N PRO A 76 12.04 12.33 23.12
CA PRO A 76 12.88 11.27 22.57
C PRO A 76 12.01 10.10 22.12
N LEU A 77 12.24 9.62 20.90
CA LEU A 77 11.71 8.33 20.46
C LEU A 77 12.41 7.24 21.27
N ALA A 78 11.63 6.43 22.00
CA ALA A 78 12.11 5.18 22.55
C ALA A 78 12.26 4.19 21.39
N TRP A 79 13.51 3.92 21.00
CA TRP A 79 13.81 2.92 19.99
C TRP A 79 13.91 1.56 20.66
N GLU A 80 13.07 0.63 20.21
CA GLU A 80 13.20 -0.77 20.56
C GLU A 80 13.69 -1.55 19.34
N ASP A 81 14.82 -2.23 19.52
CA ASP A 81 15.29 -3.22 18.56
C ASP A 81 14.36 -4.43 18.67
N VAL A 82 13.64 -4.72 17.59
CA VAL A 82 12.84 -5.93 17.50
C VAL A 82 13.66 -6.95 16.71
N PRO A 83 14.08 -8.08 17.32
CA PRO A 83 14.84 -9.09 16.60
C PRO A 83 14.02 -9.65 15.44
N GLU A 84 14.61 -9.65 14.24
CA GLU A 84 14.03 -10.25 13.05
C GLU A 84 13.92 -11.78 13.20
N PRO A 85 12.75 -12.40 12.93
CA PRO A 85 12.63 -13.85 12.96
C PRO A 85 13.43 -14.57 11.85
N SER A 86 13.64 -13.92 10.70
CA SER A 86 14.34 -14.48 9.53
C SER A 86 15.87 -14.27 9.54
N GLY A 87 16.39 -13.34 10.36
CA GLY A 87 17.81 -13.02 10.45
C GLY A 87 18.40 -12.16 9.30
N ALA A 88 17.58 -11.53 8.46
CA ALA A 88 18.04 -10.74 7.31
C ALA A 88 18.47 -9.29 7.65
N GLY A 89 18.25 -8.81 8.88
CA GLY A 89 18.54 -7.44 9.31
C GLY A 89 18.02 -7.10 10.73
N VAL A 90 18.11 -5.83 11.11
CA VAL A 90 17.64 -5.30 12.41
C VAL A 90 16.42 -4.40 12.17
N TRP A 91 15.32 -4.66 12.89
CA TRP A 91 14.08 -3.89 12.82
C TRP A 91 14.03 -2.89 13.98
N ARG A 92 13.53 -1.69 13.72
CA ARG A 92 13.45 -0.63 14.72
C ARG A 92 12.07 -0.02 14.75
N VAL A 93 11.49 -0.05 15.95
CA VAL A 93 10.25 0.63 16.27
C VAL A 93 10.61 1.85 17.12
N GLY A 94 10.28 3.04 16.64
CA GLY A 94 10.39 4.28 17.41
C GLY A 94 9.04 4.60 18.03
N VAL A 95 8.92 4.51 19.35
CA VAL A 95 7.70 4.88 20.08
C VAL A 95 7.91 6.25 20.71
N SER A 96 7.07 7.22 20.34
CA SER A 96 6.83 8.44 21.13
C SER A 96 5.38 8.43 21.59
N ALA A 97 5.06 9.10 22.69
CA ALA A 97 3.73 9.13 23.30
C ALA A 97 2.60 9.34 22.26
N GLY A 98 2.00 8.24 21.78
CA GLY A 98 0.92 8.21 20.79
C GLY A 98 1.31 7.98 19.32
N HIS A 99 2.60 7.92 18.96
CA HIS A 99 3.09 7.77 17.58
C HIS A 99 4.07 6.60 17.46
N ALA A 100 3.81 5.65 16.58
CA ALA A 100 4.73 4.56 16.24
C ALA A 100 5.39 4.82 14.89
N LEU A 101 6.71 4.98 14.86
CA LEU A 101 7.54 4.93 13.67
C LEU A 101 8.05 3.51 13.48
N LEU A 102 7.91 2.95 12.28
CA LEU A 102 8.24 1.54 12.03
C LEU A 102 9.07 1.37 10.73
N GLY A 103 10.16 0.59 10.79
CA GLY A 103 10.93 0.05 9.65
C GLY A 103 11.93 -1.03 10.14
N ILE A 104 12.44 -2.03 9.40
CA ILE A 104 12.61 -2.31 7.97
C ILE A 104 12.78 -3.84 7.77
N GLY A 105 12.32 -4.39 6.63
CA GLY A 105 12.64 -5.74 6.13
C GLY A 105 11.52 -6.42 5.33
N GLY A 106 10.36 -5.76 5.20
CA GLY A 106 9.16 -6.34 4.59
C GLY A 106 8.09 -5.32 4.19
N LYS A 107 6.99 -5.78 3.59
CA LYS A 107 5.84 -4.92 3.23
C LYS A 107 4.99 -4.63 4.46
N LEU A 108 4.70 -3.35 4.68
CA LEU A 108 3.89 -2.85 5.79
C LEU A 108 2.47 -2.50 5.36
N TYR A 109 1.51 -2.89 6.18
CA TYR A 109 0.10 -2.54 6.05
C TYR A 109 -0.40 -1.95 7.38
N PRO A 110 -0.42 -0.61 7.53
CA PRO A 110 -0.95 0.02 8.73
C PRO A 110 -2.46 -0.19 8.82
N ALA A 111 -2.95 -0.42 10.03
CA ALA A 111 -4.38 -0.52 10.26
C ALA A 111 -5.04 0.87 10.11
N PRO A 112 -6.31 0.95 9.64
CA PRO A 112 -7.01 2.21 9.45
C PRO A 112 -7.12 3.10 10.70
N ASN A 113 -7.11 2.48 11.88
CA ASN A 113 -7.21 3.19 13.16
C ASN A 113 -5.87 3.79 13.65
N GLY A 114 -4.76 3.52 12.95
CA GLY A 114 -3.45 4.04 13.32
C GLY A 114 -2.86 3.46 14.61
N THR A 115 -3.39 2.35 15.13
CA THR A 115 -2.91 1.76 16.41
C THR A 115 -2.31 0.36 16.25
N SER A 116 -2.16 -0.13 15.02
CA SER A 116 -1.58 -1.44 14.76
C SER A 116 -1.13 -1.56 13.33
N ALA A 117 -0.35 -2.60 13.04
CA ALA A 117 0.10 -2.88 11.68
C ALA A 117 0.30 -4.38 11.45
N LEU A 118 0.08 -4.79 10.20
CA LEU A 118 0.44 -6.09 9.67
C LEU A 118 1.66 -5.98 8.75
N TRP A 119 2.50 -7.01 8.77
CA TRP A 119 3.82 -7.01 8.13
C TRP A 119 4.04 -8.31 7.41
N ILE A 120 4.46 -8.24 6.15
CA ILE A 120 4.93 -9.41 5.42
C ILE A 120 6.45 -9.33 5.36
N ASP A 121 7.12 -10.28 6.01
CA ASP A 121 8.57 -10.40 5.99
C ASP A 121 9.10 -10.63 4.56
N GLY A 122 10.14 -9.89 4.15
CA GLY A 122 10.65 -9.95 2.78
C GLY A 122 11.28 -11.29 2.41
N GLY A 123 11.99 -11.92 3.35
CA GLY A 123 12.66 -13.20 3.12
C GLY A 123 11.71 -14.40 3.21
N SER A 124 11.05 -14.56 4.35
CA SER A 124 10.17 -15.71 4.64
C SER A 124 8.75 -15.55 4.09
N GLN A 125 8.34 -14.35 3.69
CA GLN A 125 6.95 -14.03 3.31
C GLN A 125 5.93 -14.36 4.42
N GLN A 126 6.38 -14.47 5.67
CA GLN A 126 5.50 -14.72 6.82
C GLN A 126 4.82 -13.43 7.29
N LEU A 127 3.62 -13.57 7.84
CA LEU A 127 2.82 -12.44 8.31
C LEU A 127 2.98 -12.22 9.81
N TYR A 128 3.28 -11.00 10.20
CA TYR A 128 3.42 -10.56 11.59
C TYR A 128 2.46 -9.43 11.92
N PHE A 129 2.13 -9.31 13.20
CA PHE A 129 1.28 -8.27 13.77
C PHE A 129 2.06 -7.50 14.84
N THR A 130 1.84 -6.19 14.90
CA THR A 130 2.41 -5.32 15.93
C THR A 130 1.41 -4.27 16.43
N GLN A 131 1.61 -3.83 17.67
CA GLN A 131 0.87 -2.73 18.31
C GLN A 131 1.85 -1.79 19.05
N PRO A 132 1.61 -0.47 19.10
CA PRO A 132 2.51 0.53 19.69
C PRO A 132 2.89 0.31 21.15
N VAL A 133 2.10 -0.43 21.92
CA VAL A 133 2.30 -0.63 23.37
C VAL A 133 2.93 -2.00 23.67
N VAL A 134 2.94 -2.91 22.69
CA VAL A 134 3.48 -4.25 22.83
C VAL A 134 4.73 -4.32 21.99
N SER A 135 5.88 -4.13 22.64
CA SER A 135 7.24 -4.26 22.12
C SER A 135 7.54 -5.60 21.42
N ALA A 136 6.61 -6.56 21.47
CA ALA A 136 6.74 -7.86 20.86
C ALA A 136 5.92 -7.96 19.57
N MET A 137 6.63 -8.01 18.44
CA MET A 137 6.08 -8.50 17.18
C MET A 137 5.73 -9.98 17.34
N HIS A 138 4.54 -10.36 16.90
CA HIS A 138 4.09 -11.75 16.95
C HIS A 138 3.66 -12.22 15.57
N MET A 139 3.98 -13.48 15.24
CA MET A 139 3.51 -14.12 14.02
C MET A 139 1.97 -14.14 14.02
N ALA A 140 1.37 -13.44 13.06
CA ALA A 140 -0.06 -13.19 13.02
C ALA A 140 -0.85 -14.42 12.57
N ALA A 141 -0.31 -15.17 11.62
CA ALA A 141 -1.03 -16.23 10.92
C ALA A 141 -0.16 -17.49 10.73
N ARG A 142 -0.01 -18.30 11.79
CA ARG A 142 0.78 -19.56 11.75
C ARG A 142 0.30 -20.58 10.70
N GLY A 143 -0.94 -20.45 10.24
CA GLY A 143 -1.51 -21.30 9.20
C GLY A 143 -1.10 -20.94 7.77
N LEU A 144 -0.48 -19.76 7.55
CA LEU A 144 0.02 -19.35 6.24
C LEU A 144 1.46 -19.78 6.05
N GLN A 145 1.74 -20.45 4.93
CA GLN A 145 3.09 -20.77 4.47
C GLN A 145 3.77 -19.54 3.87
N THR A 146 3.03 -18.73 3.13
CA THR A 146 3.48 -17.46 2.55
C THR A 146 2.32 -16.46 2.48
N SER A 147 2.67 -15.18 2.51
CA SER A 147 1.76 -14.03 2.38
C SER A 147 2.34 -13.05 1.38
N HIS A 148 1.51 -12.43 0.55
CA HIS A 148 1.98 -11.54 -0.54
C HIS A 148 1.39 -10.14 -0.50
N GLN A 149 0.14 -10.03 0.00
CA GLN A 149 -0.58 -8.78 0.09
C GLN A 149 -1.63 -8.83 1.19
N VAL A 150 -1.86 -7.69 1.84
CA VAL A 150 -2.90 -7.51 2.88
C VAL A 150 -3.83 -6.36 2.49
N VAL A 151 -5.10 -6.51 2.84
CA VAL A 151 -6.09 -5.43 2.85
C VAL A 151 -6.83 -5.46 4.19
N TRP A 152 -6.71 -4.38 4.95
CA TRP A 152 -7.44 -4.22 6.20
C TRP A 152 -8.93 -4.02 5.97
N ALA A 153 -9.74 -4.62 6.85
CA ALA A 153 -11.12 -4.19 7.04
C ALA A 153 -11.15 -2.78 7.64
N SER A 154 -12.21 -2.02 7.36
CA SER A 154 -12.33 -0.63 7.81
C SER A 154 -12.40 -0.47 9.33
N ASP A 155 -12.81 -1.52 10.05
CA ASP A 155 -12.89 -1.55 11.51
C ASP A 155 -11.53 -1.79 12.19
N ALA A 156 -10.49 -2.13 11.42
CA ALA A 156 -9.17 -2.53 11.92
C ALA A 156 -9.15 -3.81 12.80
N GLU A 157 -10.24 -4.58 12.86
CA GLU A 157 -10.36 -5.81 13.65
C GLU A 157 -10.03 -7.07 12.85
N SER A 158 -10.05 -6.97 11.52
CA SER A 158 -9.71 -8.05 10.61
C SER A 158 -8.98 -7.57 9.36
N ALA A 159 -8.33 -8.49 8.65
CA ALA A 159 -7.69 -8.23 7.38
C ALA A 159 -7.80 -9.44 6.44
N ALA A 160 -8.00 -9.17 5.15
CA ALA A 160 -7.82 -10.17 4.11
C ALA A 160 -6.36 -10.23 3.68
N ILE A 161 -5.86 -11.44 3.51
CA ILE A 161 -4.47 -11.74 3.18
C ILE A 161 -4.46 -12.65 1.96
N LEU A 162 -3.80 -12.22 0.89
CA LEU A 162 -3.46 -13.09 -0.22
C LEU A 162 -2.21 -13.89 0.17
N GLY A 163 -2.33 -15.21 0.17
CA GLY A 163 -1.26 -16.10 0.61
C GLY A 163 -1.50 -17.56 0.22
N GLN A 164 -0.61 -18.42 0.73
CA GLN A 164 -0.68 -19.87 0.54
C GLN A 164 -0.81 -20.55 1.90
N ALA A 165 -1.76 -21.48 2.01
CA ALA A 165 -1.93 -22.36 3.17
C ALA A 165 -2.12 -23.81 2.72
N ALA A 166 -2.34 -24.71 3.67
CA ALA A 166 -2.61 -26.13 3.38
C ALA A 166 -3.82 -26.33 2.45
N GLN A 167 -4.80 -25.44 2.50
CA GLN A 167 -6.00 -25.46 1.65
C GLN A 167 -5.74 -24.98 0.22
N GLY A 168 -4.61 -24.32 -0.05
CA GLY A 168 -4.22 -23.80 -1.36
C GLY A 168 -3.83 -22.32 -1.37
N SER A 169 -3.57 -21.79 -2.55
CA SER A 169 -3.31 -20.36 -2.75
C SER A 169 -4.62 -19.61 -2.89
N GLY A 170 -4.78 -18.52 -2.13
CA GLY A 170 -6.02 -17.76 -2.13
C GLY A 170 -6.04 -16.63 -1.13
N ILE A 171 -7.23 -16.13 -0.82
CA ILE A 171 -7.45 -15.10 0.19
C ILE A 171 -7.96 -15.74 1.48
N TYR A 172 -7.29 -15.39 2.57
CA TYR A 172 -7.61 -15.79 3.92
C TYR A 172 -8.00 -14.55 4.73
N VAL A 173 -8.94 -14.68 5.65
CA VAL A 173 -9.30 -13.63 6.60
C VAL A 173 -8.62 -13.94 7.93
N TRP A 174 -7.83 -12.99 8.39
CA TRP A 174 -7.22 -12.97 9.72
C TRP A 174 -7.99 -12.01 10.62
N THR A 175 -8.18 -12.39 11.88
CA THR A 175 -8.76 -11.54 12.93
C THR A 175 -7.73 -11.22 14.00
N ARG A 176 -7.96 -10.15 14.77
CA ARG A 176 -7.09 -9.79 15.91
C ARG A 176 -6.94 -10.89 16.96
N ASP A 177 -7.91 -11.80 17.06
CA ASP A 177 -7.83 -13.01 17.92
C ASP A 177 -6.92 -14.10 17.33
N HIS A 178 -6.11 -13.78 16.32
CA HIS A 178 -5.21 -14.69 15.60
C HIS A 178 -5.91 -15.85 14.90
N HIS A 179 -7.21 -15.72 14.65
CA HIS A 179 -7.94 -16.70 13.86
C HIS A 179 -7.67 -16.45 12.38
N LEU A 180 -7.34 -17.50 11.65
CA LEU A 180 -7.20 -17.49 10.20
C LEU A 180 -8.22 -18.43 9.57
N SER A 181 -9.01 -17.95 8.61
CA SER A 181 -9.99 -18.75 7.89
C SER A 181 -9.87 -18.52 6.37
N PRO A 182 -10.06 -19.56 5.53
CA PRO A 182 -10.10 -19.38 4.09
C PRO A 182 -11.37 -18.60 3.71
N ALA A 183 -11.23 -17.55 2.89
CA ALA A 183 -12.35 -16.78 2.38
C ALA A 183 -12.62 -17.06 0.91
N ILE A 184 -11.59 -17.05 0.07
CA ILE A 184 -11.67 -17.37 -1.36
C ILE A 184 -10.45 -18.18 -1.77
N ILE A 185 -10.65 -19.45 -2.11
CA ILE A 185 -9.64 -20.30 -2.75
C ILE A 185 -10.13 -20.57 -4.17
N PRO A 186 -9.60 -19.85 -5.19
CA PRO A 186 -10.04 -20.03 -6.56
C PRO A 186 -9.65 -21.42 -7.07
N GLU A 187 -10.52 -22.01 -7.90
CA GLU A 187 -10.17 -23.22 -8.64
C GLU A 187 -9.04 -22.89 -9.63
N SER A 188 -7.96 -23.69 -9.61
CA SER A 188 -6.84 -23.56 -10.54
C SER A 188 -7.36 -23.64 -11.99
N PRO A 189 -6.97 -22.74 -12.92
CA PRO A 189 -5.70 -22.00 -12.96
C PRO A 189 -5.81 -20.46 -12.83
N HIS A 190 -6.82 -19.93 -12.14
CA HIS A 190 -7.06 -18.47 -12.14
C HIS A 190 -6.44 -17.75 -10.95
N ASP A 191 -5.42 -16.93 -11.21
CA ASP A 191 -4.77 -16.08 -10.22
C ASP A 191 -5.66 -14.92 -9.77
N ILE A 192 -5.52 -14.53 -8.50
CA ILE A 192 -6.13 -13.32 -7.95
C ILE A 192 -5.25 -12.12 -8.31
N ILE A 193 -5.79 -11.19 -9.10
CA ILE A 193 -5.05 -9.99 -9.53
C ILE A 193 -5.20 -8.81 -8.57
N ASN A 194 -6.33 -8.73 -7.86
CA ASN A 194 -6.54 -7.80 -6.75
C ASN A 194 -7.77 -8.22 -5.93
N PHE A 195 -7.88 -7.71 -4.70
CA PHE A 195 -8.97 -8.04 -3.79
C PHE A 195 -9.25 -6.90 -2.80
N GLY A 196 -10.34 -7.04 -2.03
CA GLY A 196 -10.75 -6.13 -0.98
C GLY A 196 -11.60 -6.81 0.09
N VAL A 197 -11.86 -6.09 1.17
CA VAL A 197 -12.73 -6.48 2.28
C VAL A 197 -13.85 -5.47 2.39
N THR A 198 -15.09 -5.91 2.24
CA THR A 198 -16.27 -5.05 2.35
C THR A 198 -16.52 -4.62 3.80
N ARG A 199 -17.45 -3.69 4.02
CA ARG A 199 -17.82 -3.24 5.37
C ARG A 199 -18.49 -4.33 6.22
N ASP A 200 -19.15 -5.29 5.59
CA ASP A 200 -19.72 -6.50 6.21
C ASP A 200 -18.68 -7.62 6.38
N GLN A 201 -17.39 -7.29 6.25
CA GLN A 201 -16.26 -8.22 6.39
C GLN A 201 -16.26 -9.38 5.38
N SER A 202 -17.00 -9.25 4.26
CA SER A 202 -16.92 -10.20 3.16
C SER A 202 -15.77 -9.85 2.23
N VAL A 203 -15.11 -10.86 1.67
CA VAL A 203 -14.02 -10.69 0.71
C VAL A 203 -14.54 -10.63 -0.71
N ILE A 204 -14.00 -9.71 -1.51
CA ILE A 204 -14.21 -9.65 -2.95
C ILE A 204 -12.87 -9.76 -3.67
N ALA A 205 -12.81 -10.55 -4.75
CA ALA A 205 -11.61 -10.78 -5.54
C ALA A 205 -11.87 -10.62 -7.03
N ALA A 206 -10.91 -10.02 -7.73
CA ALA A 206 -10.81 -10.07 -9.18
C ALA A 206 -9.83 -11.16 -9.59
N LEU A 207 -10.22 -11.97 -10.57
CA LEU A 207 -9.40 -13.03 -11.11
C LEU A 207 -8.78 -12.64 -12.47
N SER A 208 -7.65 -13.26 -12.81
CA SER A 208 -6.90 -13.01 -14.05
C SER A 208 -7.68 -13.33 -15.32
N ASN A 209 -8.72 -14.17 -15.23
CA ASN A 209 -9.62 -14.45 -16.33
C ASN A 209 -10.67 -13.34 -16.57
N GLY A 210 -10.69 -12.26 -15.77
CA GLY A 210 -11.64 -11.16 -15.91
C GLY A 210 -12.97 -11.38 -15.21
N THR A 211 -13.01 -12.28 -14.23
CA THR A 211 -14.20 -12.55 -13.40
C THR A 211 -14.04 -12.02 -11.97
N VAL A 212 -15.17 -11.88 -11.26
CA VAL A 212 -15.21 -11.42 -9.88
C VAL A 212 -15.81 -12.50 -9.00
N LEU A 213 -15.15 -12.83 -7.89
CA LEU A 213 -15.68 -13.68 -6.82
C LEU A 213 -16.04 -12.83 -5.61
N TRP A 214 -17.17 -13.15 -4.98
CA TRP A 214 -17.60 -12.51 -3.74
C TRP A 214 -17.94 -13.59 -2.70
N GLN A 215 -17.25 -13.55 -1.56
CA GLN A 215 -17.44 -14.49 -0.47
C GLN A 215 -18.91 -14.57 -0.03
N GLY A 216 -19.43 -15.78 0.15
CA GLY A 216 -20.84 -16.02 0.48
C GLY A 216 -21.81 -15.96 -0.71
N HIS A 217 -21.40 -15.36 -1.83
CA HIS A 217 -22.23 -15.21 -3.04
C HIS A 217 -21.69 -15.99 -4.26
N GLY A 218 -20.40 -16.33 -4.26
CA GLY A 218 -19.74 -17.04 -5.36
C GLY A 218 -19.38 -16.12 -6.53
N LEU A 219 -19.52 -16.65 -7.74
CA LEU A 219 -19.19 -15.93 -8.99
C LEU A 219 -20.21 -14.83 -9.27
N VAL A 220 -19.73 -13.60 -9.43
CA VAL A 220 -20.57 -12.47 -9.85
C VAL A 220 -20.83 -12.56 -11.35
N LYS A 221 -22.10 -12.48 -11.75
CA LYS A 221 -22.52 -12.52 -13.16
C LYS A 221 -22.17 -11.22 -13.87
N LEU A 222 -20.96 -11.18 -14.45
CA LEU A 222 -20.47 -10.07 -15.29
C LEU A 222 -19.99 -10.63 -16.64
N PRO A 223 -20.02 -9.84 -17.72
CA PRO A 223 -19.26 -10.20 -18.92
C PRO A 223 -17.77 -10.30 -18.55
N ARG A 224 -17.00 -11.04 -19.34
CA ARG A 224 -15.55 -11.12 -19.11
C ARG A 224 -14.92 -9.73 -19.23
N LEU A 225 -14.23 -9.29 -18.18
CA LEU A 225 -13.66 -7.95 -18.09
C LEU A 225 -12.14 -7.97 -18.34
N SER A 226 -11.67 -7.14 -19.27
CA SER A 226 -10.27 -6.71 -19.33
C SER A 226 -10.03 -5.57 -18.34
N GLU A 227 -8.81 -5.48 -17.80
CA GLU A 227 -8.41 -4.39 -16.89
C GLU A 227 -9.34 -4.24 -15.67
N LEU A 228 -9.71 -5.39 -15.08
CA LEU A 228 -10.60 -5.48 -13.94
C LEU A 228 -9.90 -5.05 -12.65
N ARG A 229 -10.61 -4.25 -11.85
CA ARG A 229 -10.26 -3.98 -10.45
C ARG A 229 -11.47 -4.00 -9.55
N VAL A 230 -11.27 -4.40 -8.30
CA VAL A 230 -12.27 -4.34 -7.22
C VAL A 230 -11.85 -3.32 -6.18
N SER A 231 -12.83 -2.73 -5.50
CA SER A 231 -12.59 -1.79 -4.40
C SER A 231 -12.00 -2.52 -3.21
N ARG A 232 -11.16 -1.82 -2.45
CA ARG A 232 -10.54 -2.35 -1.22
C ARG A 232 -11.53 -2.48 -0.08
N HIS A 233 -12.57 -1.65 -0.04
CA HIS A 233 -13.46 -1.50 1.12
C HIS A 233 -14.95 -1.72 0.80
N HIS A 234 -15.28 -2.00 -0.45
CA HIS A 234 -16.65 -2.06 -0.93
C HIS A 234 -16.84 -3.21 -1.91
N ALA A 235 -18.06 -3.74 -1.96
CA ALA A 235 -18.52 -4.66 -3.00
C ALA A 235 -18.73 -3.89 -4.31
N THR A 236 -17.64 -3.40 -4.90
CA THR A 236 -17.62 -2.65 -6.14
C THR A 236 -16.48 -3.14 -7.03
N ALA A 237 -16.74 -3.25 -8.33
CA ALA A 237 -15.75 -3.56 -9.35
C ALA A 237 -15.87 -2.62 -10.54
N LEU A 238 -14.75 -2.27 -11.16
CA LEU A 238 -14.71 -1.54 -12.42
C LEU A 238 -13.83 -2.34 -13.39
N GLY A 239 -14.33 -2.57 -14.59
CA GLY A 239 -13.57 -3.22 -15.66
C GLY A 239 -14.13 -2.87 -17.04
N GLN A 240 -13.46 -3.33 -18.08
CA GLN A 240 -13.80 -3.03 -19.47
C GLN A 240 -14.20 -4.32 -20.16
N SER A 241 -15.22 -4.27 -21.02
CA SER A 241 -15.59 -5.39 -21.89
C SER A 241 -15.77 -4.88 -23.30
N GLY A 242 -14.81 -5.15 -24.18
CA GLY A 242 -14.79 -4.59 -25.54
C GLY A 242 -14.78 -3.07 -25.52
N GLN A 243 -15.85 -2.45 -26.03
CA GLN A 243 -16.03 -0.98 -26.07
C GLN A 243 -16.89 -0.44 -24.92
N GLN A 244 -17.16 -1.25 -23.89
CA GLN A 244 -17.94 -0.83 -22.73
C GLN A 244 -17.08 -0.81 -21.48
N VAL A 245 -17.37 0.15 -20.60
CA VAL A 245 -16.94 0.13 -19.21
C VAL A 245 -18.09 -0.41 -18.37
N VAL A 246 -17.78 -1.37 -17.52
CA VAL A 246 -18.71 -2.03 -16.62
C VAL A 246 -18.35 -1.65 -15.19
N LEU A 247 -19.26 -0.93 -14.53
CA LEU A 247 -19.22 -0.71 -13.09
C LEU A 247 -20.20 -1.70 -12.46
N TRP A 248 -19.70 -2.55 -11.58
CA TRP A 248 -20.54 -3.37 -10.72
C TRP A 248 -20.52 -2.80 -9.30
N HIS A 249 -21.68 -2.60 -8.69
CA HIS A 249 -21.80 -2.07 -7.34
C HIS A 249 -22.92 -2.80 -6.60
N ARG A 250 -22.57 -3.53 -5.53
CA ARG A 250 -23.52 -4.21 -4.62
C ARG A 250 -24.58 -5.05 -5.36
N GLY A 251 -24.17 -5.82 -6.36
CA GLY A 251 -25.07 -6.68 -7.14
C GLY A 251 -25.72 -6.00 -8.35
N GLN A 252 -25.60 -4.68 -8.50
CA GLN A 252 -26.09 -3.95 -9.68
C GLN A 252 -24.97 -3.79 -10.70
N VAL A 253 -25.32 -3.91 -11.98
CA VAL A 253 -24.38 -3.75 -13.12
C VAL A 253 -24.77 -2.51 -13.91
N PHE A 254 -23.80 -1.64 -14.14
CA PHE A 254 -23.95 -0.43 -14.94
C PHE A 254 -23.00 -0.49 -16.12
N HIS A 255 -23.52 -0.20 -17.32
CA HIS A 255 -22.77 -0.21 -18.56
C HIS A 255 -22.64 1.20 -19.10
N TYR A 256 -21.41 1.58 -19.45
CA TYR A 256 -21.11 2.87 -20.05
C TYR A 256 -20.37 2.66 -21.37
N PRO A 257 -20.64 3.48 -22.40
CA PRO A 257 -19.81 3.49 -23.59
C PRO A 257 -18.41 3.99 -23.21
N LEU A 258 -17.37 3.26 -23.64
CA LEU A 258 -16.03 3.82 -23.62
C LEU A 258 -15.96 4.92 -24.69
N PRO A 259 -15.50 6.14 -24.35
CA PRO A 259 -15.36 7.19 -25.35
C PRO A 259 -14.51 6.71 -26.52
N ALA A 260 -15.01 6.86 -27.75
CA ALA A 260 -14.27 6.48 -28.94
C ALA A 260 -12.89 7.13 -28.90
N GLN A 261 -11.84 6.34 -29.19
CA GLN A 261 -10.44 6.78 -29.26
C GLN A 261 -9.72 6.98 -27.92
N VAL A 262 -10.32 6.69 -26.76
CA VAL A 262 -9.63 6.73 -25.46
C VAL A 262 -9.30 5.31 -25.00
N LYS A 263 -8.01 5.01 -24.84
CA LYS A 263 -7.52 3.77 -24.25
C LYS A 263 -7.38 3.93 -22.75
N TRP A 264 -7.79 2.92 -21.99
CA TRP A 264 -7.55 2.85 -20.56
C TRP A 264 -6.06 2.64 -20.25
N VAL A 265 -5.49 3.43 -19.33
CA VAL A 265 -4.06 3.38 -18.96
C VAL A 265 -3.87 3.29 -17.44
N GLY A 266 -4.71 4.00 -16.67
CA GLY A 266 -4.55 4.14 -15.23
C GLY A 266 -5.15 2.99 -14.43
N VAL A 267 -4.63 2.80 -13.22
CA VAL A 267 -5.21 1.88 -12.25
C VAL A 267 -6.48 2.48 -11.66
N PRO A 268 -7.64 1.77 -11.66
CA PRO A 268 -8.86 2.27 -11.05
C PRO A 268 -8.71 2.65 -9.58
N ARG A 269 -9.40 3.72 -9.19
CA ARG A 269 -9.62 4.14 -7.80
C ARG A 269 -11.11 4.28 -7.54
N PHE A 270 -11.51 4.06 -6.30
CA PHE A 270 -12.91 4.08 -5.89
C PHE A 270 -13.13 5.16 -4.84
N SER A 271 -14.32 5.77 -4.85
CA SER A 271 -14.75 6.70 -3.81
C SER A 271 -14.84 6.00 -2.44
N PRO A 272 -14.84 6.75 -1.32
CA PRO A 272 -15.00 6.19 0.03
C PRO A 272 -16.36 5.51 0.30
N LYS A 273 -17.39 5.77 -0.52
CA LYS A 273 -18.64 4.97 -0.54
C LYS A 273 -18.60 3.81 -1.54
N GLY A 274 -17.62 3.79 -2.44
CA GLY A 274 -17.49 2.80 -3.51
C GLY A 274 -18.60 2.89 -4.56
N ASP A 275 -19.37 3.97 -4.58
CA ASP A 275 -20.41 4.26 -5.58
C ASP A 275 -19.84 4.91 -6.84
N MET A 276 -18.65 5.52 -6.75
CA MET A 276 -17.93 6.06 -7.89
C MET A 276 -16.58 5.39 -8.05
N ALA A 277 -16.15 5.30 -9.30
CA ALA A 277 -14.82 4.86 -9.66
C ALA A 277 -14.24 5.83 -10.68
N ALA A 278 -12.95 6.10 -10.55
CA ALA A 278 -12.20 6.94 -11.48
C ALA A 278 -11.00 6.18 -12.03
N THR A 279 -10.60 6.55 -13.22
CA THR A 279 -9.38 6.05 -13.85
C THR A 279 -8.86 7.03 -14.89
N LEU A 280 -7.63 6.80 -15.37
CA LEU A 280 -7.03 7.60 -16.44
C LEU A 280 -7.07 6.84 -17.75
N GLY A 281 -7.40 7.56 -18.80
CA GLY A 281 -7.26 7.11 -20.18
C GLY A 281 -6.41 8.06 -20.99
N GLN A 282 -5.94 7.58 -22.14
CA GLN A 282 -5.20 8.39 -23.09
C GLN A 282 -5.78 8.19 -24.49
N SER A 283 -5.97 9.29 -25.22
CA SER A 283 -6.42 9.24 -26.60
C SER A 283 -5.31 8.78 -27.55
N HIS A 284 -5.66 8.38 -28.76
CA HIS A 284 -4.66 8.08 -29.82
C HIS A 284 -3.74 9.26 -30.14
N GLN A 285 -4.17 10.50 -29.84
CA GLN A 285 -3.38 11.71 -30.01
C GLN A 285 -2.49 12.01 -28.79
N GLY A 286 -2.43 11.11 -27.80
CA GLY A 286 -1.65 11.28 -26.56
C GLY A 286 -2.32 12.16 -25.51
N VAL A 287 -3.55 12.62 -25.74
CA VAL A 287 -4.27 13.49 -24.80
C VAL A 287 -4.76 12.67 -23.62
N TRP A 288 -4.46 13.12 -22.40
CA TRP A 288 -4.89 12.46 -21.18
C TRP A 288 -6.34 12.82 -20.82
N HIS A 289 -7.05 11.85 -20.26
CA HIS A 289 -8.43 11.95 -19.83
C HIS A 289 -8.61 11.35 -18.43
N LEU A 290 -9.32 12.07 -17.56
CA LEU A 290 -9.89 11.52 -16.34
C LEU A 290 -11.29 10.98 -16.65
N LEU A 291 -11.46 9.67 -16.46
CA LEU A 291 -12.69 8.96 -16.70
C LEU A 291 -13.34 8.65 -15.35
N LEU A 292 -14.59 9.08 -15.14
CA LEU A 292 -15.35 8.78 -13.92
C LEU A 292 -16.63 8.02 -14.24
N TYR A 293 -16.97 7.07 -13.39
CA TYR A 293 -18.14 6.20 -13.52
C TYR A 293 -18.84 6.07 -12.18
N GLY A 294 -20.16 6.23 -12.15
CA GLY A 294 -21.01 5.98 -10.98
C GLY A 294 -22.45 5.72 -11.43
N PRO A 295 -23.36 5.17 -10.61
CA PRO A 295 -24.68 4.64 -11.00
C PRO A 295 -25.51 5.46 -11.99
N HIS A 296 -25.38 6.78 -11.96
CA HIS A 296 -26.16 7.70 -12.78
C HIS A 296 -25.27 8.64 -13.62
N ARG A 297 -23.98 8.34 -13.79
CA ARG A 297 -23.03 9.23 -14.47
C ARG A 297 -21.85 8.50 -15.10
N ALA A 298 -21.44 9.00 -16.26
CA ALA A 298 -20.13 8.76 -16.83
C ALA A 298 -19.56 10.09 -17.30
N LEU A 299 -18.36 10.45 -16.83
CA LEU A 299 -17.67 11.68 -17.19
C LEU A 299 -16.36 11.35 -17.88
N ASN A 300 -16.08 12.07 -18.96
CA ASN A 300 -14.81 12.06 -19.65
C ASN A 300 -14.25 13.48 -19.64
N ILE A 301 -13.28 13.72 -18.75
CA ILE A 301 -12.70 15.03 -18.52
C ILE A 301 -11.33 15.06 -19.16
N ARG A 302 -11.15 15.91 -20.18
CA ARG A 302 -9.84 16.15 -20.78
C ARG A 302 -8.91 16.81 -19.75
N MET A 303 -7.71 16.25 -19.58
CA MET A 303 -6.70 16.82 -18.69
C MET A 303 -6.11 18.11 -19.28
N PRO A 304 -5.78 19.11 -18.44
CA PRO A 304 -5.47 20.46 -18.90
C PRO A 304 -4.11 20.58 -19.60
N PHE A 305 -3.13 19.74 -19.25
CA PHE A 305 -1.77 19.82 -19.82
C PHE A 305 -1.52 18.64 -20.76
N SER A 306 -1.46 18.93 -22.06
CA SER A 306 -1.24 17.93 -23.11
C SER A 306 0.24 17.60 -23.35
N SER A 307 1.16 18.44 -22.88
CA SER A 307 2.62 18.25 -23.00
C SER A 307 3.22 17.39 -21.89
N VAL A 308 2.41 16.99 -20.90
CA VAL A 308 2.84 16.15 -19.78
C VAL A 308 2.96 14.70 -20.24
N SER A 309 4.09 14.07 -19.90
CA SER A 309 4.37 12.67 -20.24
C SER A 309 3.49 11.69 -19.47
N ASP A 310 3.15 11.99 -18.22
CA ASP A 310 2.42 11.08 -17.35
C ASP A 310 1.53 11.79 -16.31
N TYR A 311 0.37 11.20 -16.04
CA TYR A 311 -0.54 11.58 -14.96
C TYR A 311 -0.79 10.36 -14.07
N HIS A 312 -0.78 10.56 -12.75
CA HIS A 312 -1.09 9.50 -11.79
C HIS A 312 -2.38 9.81 -11.05
N LEU A 313 -3.33 8.88 -11.08
CA LEU A 313 -4.55 8.97 -10.28
C LEU A 313 -4.26 8.54 -8.84
N LEU A 314 -4.31 9.50 -7.93
CA LEU A 314 -4.12 9.24 -6.50
C LEU A 314 -5.37 8.60 -5.90
N GLY A 315 -6.55 9.11 -6.25
CA GLY A 315 -7.83 8.58 -5.83
C GLY A 315 -8.81 9.68 -5.45
N PHE A 316 -9.62 9.43 -4.42
CA PHE A 316 -10.67 10.32 -3.96
C PHE A 316 -10.32 10.93 -2.59
N VAL A 317 -10.74 12.17 -2.36
CA VAL A 317 -10.80 12.80 -1.04
C VAL A 317 -12.24 13.17 -0.74
N GLY A 318 -12.82 12.49 0.26
CA GLY A 318 -14.26 12.48 0.43
C GLY A 318 -14.97 11.95 -0.82
N GLU A 319 -16.24 12.33 -1.01
CA GLU A 319 -17.03 11.84 -2.15
C GLU A 319 -16.84 12.68 -3.42
N HIS A 320 -16.44 13.95 -3.27
CA HIS A 320 -16.56 14.91 -4.36
C HIS A 320 -15.22 15.29 -4.99
N TRP A 321 -14.08 15.03 -4.35
CA TRP A 321 -12.78 15.38 -4.92
C TRP A 321 -12.09 14.16 -5.52
N VAL A 322 -11.63 14.29 -6.76
CA VAL A 322 -10.69 13.36 -7.37
C VAL A 322 -9.33 14.02 -7.51
N LEU A 323 -8.30 13.32 -7.06
CA LEU A 323 -6.93 13.80 -7.05
C LEU A 323 -6.10 13.12 -8.16
N VAL A 324 -5.50 13.93 -9.02
CA VAL A 324 -4.54 13.47 -10.03
C VAL A 324 -3.26 14.27 -9.88
N THR A 325 -2.12 13.61 -9.93
CA THR A 325 -0.80 14.27 -9.85
C THR A 325 -0.03 14.15 -11.15
N VAL A 326 0.74 15.20 -11.45
CA VAL A 326 1.80 15.19 -12.44
C VAL A 326 3.12 15.06 -11.67
N PRO A 327 3.86 13.95 -11.81
CA PRO A 327 5.00 13.66 -10.95
C PRO A 327 6.21 14.55 -11.25
N GLN A 328 6.37 15.02 -12.49
CA GLN A 328 7.57 15.74 -12.94
C GLN A 328 7.26 16.77 -14.02
N GLY A 329 8.16 17.76 -14.16
CA GLY A 329 8.12 18.77 -15.22
C GLY A 329 7.49 20.11 -14.82
N PRO A 330 7.25 21.00 -15.80
CA PRO A 330 6.77 22.36 -15.54
C PRO A 330 5.39 22.45 -14.87
N HIS A 331 4.58 21.41 -15.02
CA HIS A 331 3.24 21.30 -14.43
C HIS A 331 3.20 20.28 -13.29
N HIS A 332 4.34 20.02 -12.62
CA HIS A 332 4.36 19.11 -11.48
C HIS A 332 3.43 19.61 -10.37
N GLY A 333 2.73 18.70 -9.71
CA GLY A 333 1.79 19.03 -8.65
C GLY A 333 0.61 18.08 -8.55
N THR A 334 -0.22 18.27 -7.53
CA THR A 334 -1.49 17.54 -7.37
C THR A 334 -2.64 18.48 -7.67
N TYR A 335 -3.52 18.03 -8.56
CA TYR A 335 -4.69 18.74 -9.01
C TYR A 335 -5.93 18.02 -8.51
N ALA A 336 -6.96 18.79 -8.18
CA ALA A 336 -8.20 18.29 -7.63
C ALA A 336 -9.38 18.69 -8.52
N TRP A 337 -10.24 17.73 -8.85
CA TRP A 337 -11.49 17.97 -9.57
C TRP A 337 -12.66 17.79 -8.62
N TRP A 338 -13.49 18.81 -8.48
CA TRP A 338 -14.75 18.74 -7.77
C TRP A 338 -15.83 18.13 -8.68
N ILE A 339 -16.43 17.05 -8.24
CA ILE A 339 -17.58 16.42 -8.87
C ILE A 339 -18.81 17.11 -8.30
N ASN A 340 -19.40 18.02 -9.08
CA ASN A 340 -20.63 18.70 -8.69
C ASN A 340 -21.84 17.78 -8.93
N ASP A 341 -22.54 17.45 -7.86
CA ASP A 341 -23.82 16.73 -7.91
C ASP A 341 -24.93 17.74 -8.16
N ALA A 342 -25.08 18.19 -9.41
CA ALA A 342 -26.34 18.76 -9.84
C ALA A 342 -27.30 17.60 -10.11
N SER A 343 -27.93 17.09 -9.04
CA SER A 343 -29.10 16.20 -9.14
C SER A 343 -30.37 17.00 -9.39
#